data_AF-A0A8T6G9B9-F1
#
_entry.id   AF-A0A8T6G9B9-F1
#
_cell.length_a   1.000
_cell.length_b   1.000
_cell.length_c   1.000
_cell.angle_alpha   90.00
_cell.angle_beta   90.00
_cell.angle_gamma   90.00
#
_symmetry.space_group_name_H-M   'P 1'
#
loop_
_entity.id
_entity.type
_entity.pdbx_description
1 polymer ?
#
loop_
_entity_poly.entity_id
_entity_poly.type
_entity_poly.pdbx_seq_one_letter_code
_entity_poly.pdbx_strand_id
1 'polypeptide(L)'
;MQGIASERTANYDGAGKRDLYANIGISEYWRYDSTGGDFYGFPLLGERLVDGEYQPFEVHTNEDGNIWSYSPLLNIDIYWGDDRLDVYDRDARKIIPGGYEALEAHDSLEETRAELLAERMARDNQRARLRAEREARENEREAHENEIAEHRAVRMANEAEIARLREELRRRDAE
;
A
#
# COMPACT_ATOMS: atom_id res chain seq x y z
N MET A 1 2.06 9.24 20.31
CA MET A 1 0.88 9.79 21.02
C MET A 1 1.01 11.30 20.96
N GLN A 2 0.37 11.94 19.98
CA GLN A 2 0.37 13.40 19.82
C GLN A 2 -0.69 13.99 20.77
N GLY A 3 -0.31 14.94 21.61
CA GLY A 3 -1.23 15.62 22.52
C GLY A 3 -1.72 16.93 21.91
N ILE A 4 -2.99 16.98 21.55
CA ILE A 4 -3.71 18.22 21.21
C ILE A 4 -4.23 18.79 22.53
N ALA A 5 -3.82 20.01 22.89
CA ALA A 5 -4.22 20.65 24.15
C ALA A 5 -5.68 21.13 24.06
N SER A 6 -6.54 20.63 24.96
CA SER A 6 -7.87 21.17 25.24
C SER A 6 -7.81 22.08 26.46
N GLU A 7 -8.68 23.10 26.52
CA GLU A 7 -8.83 24.13 27.56
C GLU A 7 -8.87 23.55 29.00
N ARG A 8 -9.35 22.31 29.17
CA ARG A 8 -9.41 21.60 30.46
C ARG A 8 -8.07 21.05 30.96
N THR A 9 -7.08 20.94 30.10
CA THR A 9 -5.74 20.36 30.37
C THR A 9 -4.65 21.42 30.57
N ALA A 10 -4.90 22.67 30.20
CA ALA A 10 -3.89 23.75 30.23
C ALA A 10 -3.28 23.99 31.61
N ASN A 11 -4.08 23.94 32.68
CA ASN A 11 -3.61 24.18 34.06
C ASN A 11 -2.86 22.99 34.69
N TYR A 12 -3.01 21.76 34.16
CA TYR A 12 -2.29 20.58 34.65
C TYR A 12 -1.05 20.24 33.81
N ASP A 13 -1.01 20.68 32.54
CA ASP A 13 0.03 20.27 31.58
C ASP A 13 1.22 21.23 31.47
N GLY A 14 1.07 22.51 31.79
CA GLY A 14 2.08 23.54 31.45
C GLY A 14 3.41 23.44 32.21
N ALA A 15 3.37 23.22 33.52
CA ALA A 15 4.57 23.20 34.38
C ALA A 15 5.08 21.78 34.65
N GLY A 16 4.19 20.83 34.95
CA GLY A 16 4.58 19.47 35.32
C GLY A 16 5.23 18.66 34.19
N LYS A 17 4.81 18.88 32.93
CA LYS A 17 5.38 18.16 31.78
C LYS A 17 6.76 18.68 31.40
N ARG A 18 7.00 19.99 31.50
CA ARG A 18 8.31 20.59 31.23
C ARG A 18 9.36 20.04 32.19
N ASP A 19 9.07 20.03 33.48
CA ASP A 19 9.98 19.50 34.49
C ASP A 19 10.16 17.98 34.36
N LEU A 20 9.09 17.25 34.05
CA LEU A 20 9.16 15.81 33.76
C LEU A 20 10.09 15.53 32.57
N TYR A 21 9.93 16.24 31.46
CA TYR A 21 10.74 16.06 30.24
C TYR A 21 12.20 16.43 30.45
N ALA A 22 12.47 17.46 31.25
CA ALA A 22 13.82 17.79 31.68
C ALA A 22 14.43 16.63 32.52
N ASN A 23 13.68 16.10 33.48
CA ASN A 23 14.13 15.00 34.34
C ASN A 23 14.43 13.70 33.58
N ILE A 24 13.67 13.40 32.52
CA ILE A 24 13.93 12.23 31.66
C ILE A 24 14.91 12.53 30.50
N GLY A 25 15.46 13.74 30.43
CA GLY A 25 16.53 14.10 29.49
C GLY A 25 16.11 14.35 28.05
N ILE A 26 14.85 14.76 27.79
CA ILE A 26 14.41 15.09 26.42
C ILE A 26 15.13 16.35 25.93
N SER A 27 15.92 16.22 24.87
CA SER A 27 16.85 17.27 24.42
C SER A 27 16.16 18.50 23.82
N GLU A 28 15.03 18.32 23.13
CA GLU A 28 14.24 19.42 22.57
C GLU A 28 12.75 19.24 22.88
N TYR A 29 12.08 20.33 23.21
CA TYR A 29 10.64 20.35 23.50
C TYR A 29 9.96 21.46 22.72
N TRP A 30 8.97 21.08 21.90
CA TRP A 30 8.24 21.98 21.02
C TRP A 30 6.77 22.04 21.42
N ARG A 31 6.23 23.27 21.48
CA ARG A 31 4.83 23.57 21.77
C ARG A 31 4.30 24.54 20.73
N TYR A 32 3.08 24.32 20.28
CA TYR A 32 2.37 25.29 19.43
C TYR A 32 0.97 25.53 19.97
N ASP A 33 0.43 26.70 19.66
CA ASP A 33 -0.91 27.13 20.02
C ASP A 33 -1.73 27.37 18.76
N SER A 34 -2.75 26.53 18.54
CA SER A 34 -3.60 26.61 17.35
C SER A 34 -4.45 27.89 17.28
N THR A 35 -4.59 28.63 18.37
CA THR A 35 -5.30 29.93 18.38
C THR A 35 -4.40 31.10 18.04
N GLY A 36 -3.12 30.87 17.76
CA GLY A 36 -2.16 31.94 17.52
C GLY A 36 -1.54 32.52 18.80
N GLY A 37 -1.83 31.94 19.97
CA GLY A 37 -1.21 32.32 21.25
C GLY A 37 -2.17 32.68 22.37
N ASP A 38 -3.49 32.47 22.23
CA ASP A 38 -4.45 32.81 23.29
C ASP A 38 -4.26 31.96 24.55
N PHE A 39 -3.72 30.75 24.44
CA PHE A 39 -3.49 29.84 25.57
C PHE A 39 -2.09 29.96 26.16
N TYR A 40 -1.06 30.13 25.32
CA TYR A 40 0.34 30.13 25.78
C TYR A 40 1.04 31.50 25.71
N GLY A 41 0.40 32.51 25.13
CA GLY A 41 1.01 33.83 24.88
C GLY A 41 1.96 33.86 23.69
N PHE A 42 2.14 32.73 23.02
CA PHE A 42 2.93 32.57 21.80
C PHE A 42 2.33 31.44 20.94
N PRO A 43 2.35 31.57 19.61
CA PRO A 43 1.86 30.54 18.71
C PRO A 43 2.80 29.35 18.55
N LEU A 44 4.11 29.57 18.70
CA LEU A 44 5.15 28.55 18.57
C LEU A 44 6.27 28.83 19.56
N LEU A 45 6.67 27.80 20.32
CA LEU A 45 7.83 27.83 21.19
C LEU A 45 8.57 26.50 21.12
N GLY A 46 9.83 26.57 20.74
CA GLY A 46 10.79 25.50 20.94
C GLY A 46 11.68 25.80 22.13
N GLU A 47 12.10 24.76 22.84
CA GLU A 47 13.09 24.83 23.91
C GLU A 47 14.10 23.69 23.78
N ARG A 48 15.35 23.94 24.19
CA ARG A 48 16.41 22.93 24.31
C ARG A 48 16.81 22.73 25.75
N LEU A 49 17.12 21.49 26.12
CA LEU A 49 17.61 21.16 27.46
C LEU A 49 19.11 21.48 27.57
N VAL A 50 19.47 22.40 28.47
CA VAL A 50 20.85 22.80 28.78
C VAL A 50 21.01 22.77 30.29
N ASP A 51 21.96 21.97 30.78
CA ASP A 51 22.26 21.82 32.22
C ASP A 51 21.01 21.49 33.08
N GLY A 52 20.08 20.71 32.53
CA GLY A 52 18.85 20.29 33.23
C GLY A 52 17.70 21.31 33.16
N GLU A 53 17.88 22.44 32.47
CA GLU A 53 16.86 23.45 32.29
C GLU A 53 16.55 23.70 30.81
N TYR A 54 15.27 23.89 30.49
CA TYR A 54 14.87 24.25 29.13
C TYR A 54 15.13 25.72 28.84
N GLN A 55 15.87 25.99 27.78
CA GLN A 55 16.12 27.33 27.24
C GLN A 55 15.42 27.49 25.89
N PRO A 56 14.73 28.61 25.64
CA PRO A 56 13.99 28.82 24.39
C PRO A 56 14.93 28.86 23.18
N PHE A 57 14.46 28.31 22.07
CA PHE A 57 15.04 28.56 20.75
C PHE A 57 14.69 29.97 20.26
N GLU A 58 15.52 30.49 19.37
CA GLU A 58 15.21 31.74 18.68
C GLU A 58 14.03 31.51 17.73
N VAL A 59 13.08 32.45 17.77
CA VAL A 59 11.91 32.46 16.91
C VAL A 59 12.00 33.67 16.01
N HIS A 60 11.74 33.45 14.72
CA HIS A 60 11.82 34.46 13.68
C HIS A 60 10.44 34.69 13.08
N THR A 61 10.22 35.89 12.54
CA THR A 61 9.04 36.22 11.75
C THR A 61 9.49 36.63 10.37
N ASN A 62 8.92 36.05 9.32
CA ASN A 62 9.22 36.42 7.93
C ASN A 62 8.40 37.66 7.49
N GLU A 63 8.60 38.12 6.25
CA GLU A 63 7.90 39.28 5.68
C GLU A 63 6.38 39.08 5.59
N ASP A 64 5.92 37.84 5.44
CA ASP A 64 4.51 37.47 5.36
C ASP A 64 3.83 37.36 6.74
N GLY A 65 4.59 37.58 7.83
CA GLY A 65 4.10 37.45 9.21
C GLY A 65 4.11 36.01 9.76
N ASN A 66 4.60 35.04 8.98
CA ASN A 66 4.75 33.66 9.43
C ASN A 66 5.91 33.55 10.41
N ILE A 67 5.66 32.80 11.47
CA ILE A 67 6.59 32.56 12.55
C ILE A 67 7.33 31.26 12.28
N TRP A 68 8.62 31.20 12.54
CA TRP A 68 9.37 29.97 12.36
C TRP A 68 10.55 29.86 13.32
N SER A 69 10.99 28.63 13.55
CA SER A 69 12.18 28.34 14.33
C SER A 69 12.84 27.06 13.80
N TYR A 70 14.14 26.94 14.04
CA TYR A 70 14.95 25.81 13.57
C TYR A 70 15.19 24.81 14.70
N SER A 71 15.02 23.52 14.42
CA SER A 71 15.40 22.41 15.29
C SER A 71 16.74 21.82 14.85
N PRO A 72 17.83 22.05 15.61
CA PRO A 72 19.13 21.46 15.32
C PRO A 72 19.16 19.94 15.44
N LEU A 73 18.40 19.36 16.38
CA LEU A 73 18.38 17.91 16.62
C LEU A 73 17.80 17.15 15.41
N LEU A 74 16.74 17.70 14.82
CA LEU A 74 16.01 17.06 13.73
C LEU A 74 16.40 17.62 12.35
N ASN A 75 17.19 18.69 12.29
CA ASN A 75 17.54 19.39 11.05
C ASN A 75 16.30 19.83 10.24
N ILE A 76 15.29 20.34 10.94
CA ILE A 76 14.02 20.80 10.34
C ILE A 76 13.74 22.26 10.71
N ASP A 77 13.00 22.93 9.84
CA ASP A 77 12.36 24.20 10.16
C ASP A 77 10.89 23.97 10.52
N ILE A 78 10.43 24.58 11.60
CA ILE A 78 9.06 24.51 12.07
C ILE A 78 8.43 25.87 11.83
N TYR A 79 7.37 25.91 11.04
CA TYR A 79 6.65 27.12 10.64
C TYR A 79 5.25 27.13 11.26
N TRP A 80 4.84 28.31 11.71
CA TRP A 80 3.48 28.65 12.08
C TRP A 80 3.00 29.82 11.22
N GLY A 81 1.95 29.61 10.45
CA GLY A 81 1.38 30.59 9.52
C GLY A 81 0.09 30.04 8.93
N ASP A 82 -0.80 30.90 8.44
CA ASP A 82 -2.12 30.51 7.90
C ASP A 82 -2.92 29.58 8.86
N ASP A 83 -2.82 29.82 10.17
CA ASP A 83 -3.43 29.00 11.24
C ASP A 83 -3.05 27.50 11.21
N ARG A 84 -1.89 27.17 10.63
CA ARG A 84 -1.36 25.81 10.56
C ARG A 84 0.11 25.71 10.95
N LEU A 85 0.51 24.50 11.35
CA LEU A 85 1.88 24.12 11.64
C LEU A 85 2.45 23.35 10.45
N ASP A 86 3.44 23.92 9.78
CA ASP A 86 4.17 23.26 8.69
C ASP A 86 5.57 22.87 9.17
N VAL A 87 6.05 21.69 8.76
CA VAL A 87 7.40 21.21 9.09
C VAL A 87 8.17 21.04 7.79
N TYR A 88 9.34 21.66 7.68
CA TYR A 88 10.19 21.58 6.50
C TYR A 88 11.45 20.78 6.79
N ASP A 89 11.64 19.70 6.04
CA ASP A 89 12.86 18.90 6.05
C ASP A 89 13.91 19.57 5.16
N ARG A 90 15.03 20.02 5.76
CA ARG A 90 16.11 20.69 5.04
C ARG A 90 16.93 19.74 4.16
N ASP A 91 17.05 18.48 4.54
CA ASP A 91 17.81 17.48 3.79
C ASP A 91 17.03 17.05 2.54
N ALA A 92 15.73 16.78 2.71
CA ALA A 92 14.85 16.42 1.61
C ALA A 92 14.31 17.63 0.83
N ARG A 93 14.55 18.85 1.32
CA ARG A 93 14.09 20.13 0.77
C ARG A 93 12.58 20.17 0.49
N LYS A 94 11.78 19.61 1.41
CA LYS A 94 10.33 19.48 1.24
C LYS A 94 9.58 19.71 2.55
N ILE A 95 8.34 20.16 2.43
CA ILE A 95 7.40 20.16 3.55
C ILE A 95 7.02 18.70 3.86
N ILE A 96 7.10 18.33 5.12
CA ILE A 96 6.61 17.07 5.66
C ILE A 96 5.10 17.24 5.85
N PRO A 97 4.26 16.48 5.13
CA PRO A 97 2.81 16.54 5.31
C PRO A 97 2.45 16.25 6.76
N GLY A 98 1.45 16.96 7.28
CA GLY A 98 0.92 16.70 8.61
C GLY A 98 0.40 15.26 8.71
N GLY A 99 0.32 14.72 9.93
CA GLY A 99 -0.05 13.31 10.16
C GLY A 99 -1.35 12.89 9.47
N TYR A 100 -2.32 13.79 9.29
CA TYR A 100 -3.57 13.51 8.60
C TYR A 100 -3.41 13.41 7.07
N GLU A 101 -2.68 14.35 6.45
CA GLU A 101 -2.40 14.36 5.01
C GLU A 101 -1.50 13.19 4.59
N ALA A 102 -0.58 12.77 5.47
CA ALA A 102 0.24 11.59 5.28
C ALA A 102 -0.59 10.29 5.35
N LEU A 103 -1.65 10.25 6.16
CA LEU A 103 -2.59 9.12 6.23
C LEU A 103 -3.44 9.02 4.97
N GLU A 104 -4.03 10.13 4.49
CA GLU A 104 -4.81 10.12 3.24
C GLU A 104 -3.94 9.74 2.02
N ALA A 105 -2.68 10.20 1.98
CA ALA A 105 -1.73 9.80 0.96
C ALA A 105 -1.37 8.30 1.05
N HIS A 106 -1.35 7.73 2.25
CA HIS A 106 -1.10 6.30 2.46
C HIS A 106 -2.30 5.46 1.99
N ASP A 107 -3.51 5.82 2.39
CA ASP A 107 -4.74 5.08 2.06
C ASP A 107 -5.00 5.06 0.54
N SER A 108 -4.80 6.20 -0.14
CA SER A 108 -4.93 6.28 -1.60
C SER A 108 -3.89 5.43 -2.35
N LEU A 109 -2.67 5.33 -1.80
CA LEU A 109 -1.62 4.46 -2.34
C LEU A 109 -1.93 2.97 -2.13
N GLU A 110 -2.51 2.60 -0.99
CA GLU A 110 -2.93 1.22 -0.74
C GLU A 110 -4.12 0.82 -1.62
N GLU A 111 -5.09 1.71 -1.81
CA GLU A 111 -6.23 1.46 -2.70
C GLU A 111 -5.77 1.26 -4.15
N THR A 112 -4.89 2.14 -4.64
CA THR A 112 -4.31 2.01 -5.99
C THR A 112 -3.54 0.70 -6.17
N ARG A 113 -2.81 0.24 -5.14
CA ARG A 113 -2.09 -1.05 -5.16
C ARG A 113 -3.06 -2.22 -5.16
N ALA A 114 -4.12 -2.17 -4.38
CA ALA A 114 -5.15 -3.20 -4.32
C ALA A 114 -5.85 -3.34 -5.67
N GLU A 115 -6.22 -2.23 -6.31
CA GLU A 115 -6.82 -2.22 -7.65
C GLU A 115 -5.88 -2.85 -8.70
N LEU A 116 -4.61 -2.45 -8.72
CA LEU A 116 -3.64 -2.98 -9.67
C LEU A 116 -3.41 -4.49 -9.49
N LEU A 117 -3.40 -4.97 -8.25
CA LEU A 117 -3.30 -6.40 -7.94
C LEU A 117 -4.56 -7.15 -8.39
N ALA A 118 -5.75 -6.60 -8.12
CA ALA A 118 -7.01 -7.20 -8.55
C ALA A 118 -7.10 -7.30 -10.08
N GLU A 119 -6.68 -6.26 -10.81
CA GLU A 119 -6.66 -6.26 -12.27
C GLU A 119 -5.70 -7.32 -12.83
N ARG A 120 -4.50 -7.45 -12.25
CA ARG A 120 -3.54 -8.51 -12.62
C ARG A 120 -4.11 -9.90 -12.38
N MET A 121 -4.71 -10.14 -11.21
CA MET A 121 -5.33 -11.42 -10.89
C MET A 121 -6.48 -11.76 -11.84
N ALA A 122 -7.32 -10.78 -12.18
CA ALA A 122 -8.41 -10.96 -13.13
C ALA A 122 -7.88 -11.34 -14.52
N ARG A 123 -6.84 -10.66 -14.99
CA ARG A 123 -6.20 -10.92 -16.29
C ARG A 123 -5.57 -12.31 -16.34
N ASP A 124 -4.88 -12.71 -15.28
CA ASP A 124 -4.24 -14.03 -15.21
C ASP A 124 -5.27 -15.15 -15.13
N ASN A 125 -6.34 -14.97 -14.35
CA ASN A 125 -7.46 -15.90 -14.33
C ASN A 125 -8.14 -16.06 -15.69
N GLN A 126 -8.34 -14.95 -16.43
CA GLN A 126 -8.90 -15.01 -17.77
C GLN A 126 -7.98 -15.77 -18.74
N ARG A 127 -6.66 -15.54 -18.65
CA ARG A 127 -5.67 -16.27 -19.45
C ARG A 127 -5.64 -17.77 -19.13
N ALA A 128 -5.71 -18.12 -17.85
CA ALA A 128 -5.77 -19.51 -17.41
C ALA A 128 -7.03 -20.21 -17.93
N ARG A 129 -8.19 -19.56 -17.85
CA ARG A 129 -9.45 -20.09 -18.42
C ARG A 129 -9.37 -20.32 -19.92
N LEU A 130 -8.84 -19.36 -20.67
CA LEU A 130 -8.70 -19.49 -22.12
C LEU A 130 -7.73 -20.61 -22.52
N ARG A 131 -6.67 -20.85 -21.74
CA ARG A 131 -5.76 -21.98 -21.96
C ARG A 131 -6.45 -23.31 -21.67
N ALA A 132 -7.11 -23.43 -20.53
CA ALA A 132 -7.85 -24.63 -20.16
C ALA A 132 -8.95 -24.97 -21.18
N GLU A 133 -9.66 -23.97 -21.71
CA GLU A 133 -10.68 -24.20 -22.74
C GLU A 133 -10.06 -24.68 -24.07
N ARG A 134 -8.89 -24.15 -24.46
CA ARG A 134 -8.19 -24.60 -25.67
C ARG A 134 -7.71 -26.04 -25.53
N GLU A 135 -7.08 -26.37 -24.39
CA GLU A 135 -6.62 -27.73 -24.09
C GLU A 135 -7.79 -28.72 -24.06
N ALA A 136 -8.93 -28.35 -23.45
CA ALA A 136 -10.12 -29.18 -23.44
C ALA A 136 -10.64 -29.45 -24.86
N ARG A 137 -10.73 -28.43 -25.71
CA ARG A 137 -11.16 -28.59 -27.11
C ARG A 137 -10.19 -29.44 -27.94
N GLU A 138 -8.89 -29.34 -27.67
CA GLU A 138 -7.89 -30.15 -28.36
C GLU A 138 -8.01 -31.62 -27.95
N ASN A 139 -8.10 -31.89 -26.65
CA ASN A 139 -8.34 -33.25 -26.13
C ASN A 139 -9.65 -33.86 -26.65
N GLU A 140 -10.73 -33.09 -26.73
CA GLU A 140 -12.00 -33.56 -27.30
C GLU A 140 -11.87 -33.94 -28.78
N ARG A 141 -11.11 -33.17 -29.56
CA ARG A 141 -10.84 -33.48 -30.97
C ARG A 141 -10.03 -34.74 -31.12
N GLU A 142 -8.95 -34.88 -30.35
CA GLU A 142 -8.13 -36.09 -30.36
C GLU A 142 -8.92 -37.32 -29.95
N ALA A 143 -9.77 -37.22 -28.91
CA ALA A 143 -10.64 -38.30 -28.49
C ALA A 143 -11.62 -38.71 -29.59
N HIS A 144 -12.23 -37.73 -30.27
CA HIS A 144 -13.15 -38.01 -31.38
C HIS A 144 -12.46 -38.64 -32.59
N GLU A 145 -11.26 -38.17 -32.94
CA GLU A 145 -10.46 -38.75 -34.02
C GLU A 145 -10.04 -40.19 -33.72
N ASN A 146 -9.63 -40.46 -32.48
CA ASN A 146 -9.31 -41.82 -32.02
C ASN A 146 -10.53 -42.73 -32.09
N GLU A 147 -11.70 -42.28 -31.65
CA GLU A 147 -12.95 -43.05 -31.73
C GLU A 147 -13.32 -43.40 -33.18
N ILE A 148 -13.18 -42.44 -34.11
CA ILE A 148 -13.39 -42.67 -35.54
C ILE A 148 -12.39 -43.69 -36.09
N ALA A 149 -11.11 -43.58 -35.71
CA ALA A 149 -10.06 -44.48 -36.15
C ALA A 149 -10.30 -45.92 -35.64
N GLU A 150 -10.68 -46.08 -34.38
CA GLU A 150 -11.05 -47.37 -33.78
C GLU A 150 -12.26 -47.99 -34.50
N HIS A 151 -13.33 -47.21 -34.68
CA HIS A 151 -14.53 -47.70 -35.36
C HIS A 151 -14.22 -48.12 -36.80
N ARG A 152 -13.34 -47.40 -37.50
CA ARG A 152 -12.89 -47.75 -38.85
C ARG A 152 -12.06 -49.03 -38.84
N ALA A 153 -11.14 -49.20 -37.89
CA ALA A 153 -10.31 -50.40 -37.76
C ALA A 153 -11.16 -51.65 -37.49
N VAL A 154 -12.14 -51.55 -36.59
CA VAL A 154 -13.09 -52.63 -36.31
C VAL A 154 -13.90 -53.00 -37.56
N ARG A 155 -14.38 -52.01 -38.31
CA ARG A 155 -15.12 -52.24 -39.56
C ARG A 155 -14.25 -52.98 -40.59
N MET A 156 -13.01 -52.54 -40.78
CA MET A 156 -12.08 -53.18 -41.72
C MET A 156 -11.73 -54.62 -41.31
N ALA A 157 -11.52 -54.88 -40.01
CA ALA A 157 -11.27 -56.22 -39.50
C ALA A 157 -12.48 -57.15 -39.72
N ASN A 158 -13.68 -56.67 -39.46
CA ASN A 158 -14.92 -57.42 -39.70
C ASN A 158 -15.12 -57.72 -41.19
N GLU A 159 -14.88 -56.76 -42.08
CA GLU A 159 -14.97 -56.95 -43.53
C GLU A 159 -13.94 -57.96 -44.04
N ALA A 160 -12.71 -57.91 -43.54
CA ALA A 160 -11.67 -58.88 -43.87
C ALA A 160 -12.02 -60.31 -43.43
N GLU A 161 -12.57 -60.45 -42.22
CA GLU A 161 -13.00 -61.76 -41.70
C GLU A 161 -14.19 -62.33 -42.50
N ILE A 162 -15.17 -61.50 -42.86
CA ILE A 162 -16.27 -61.92 -43.73
C ILE A 162 -15.75 -62.37 -45.09
N ALA A 163 -14.79 -61.64 -45.67
CA ALA A 163 -14.18 -62.02 -46.94
C ALA A 163 -13.47 -63.36 -46.85
N ARG A 164 -12.72 -63.59 -45.77
CA ARG A 164 -12.05 -64.87 -45.50
C ARG A 164 -13.04 -66.03 -45.35
N LEU A 165 -14.08 -65.88 -44.55
CA LEU A 165 -15.11 -66.92 -44.35
C LEU A 165 -15.84 -67.25 -45.65
N ARG A 166 -16.12 -66.25 -46.49
CA ARG A 166 -16.71 -66.48 -47.83
C ARG A 166 -15.81 -67.27 -48.75
N GLU A 167 -14.50 -67.05 -48.69
CA GLU A 167 -13.53 -67.82 -49.48
C GLU A 167 -13.42 -69.27 -48.97
N GLU A 168 -13.39 -69.48 -47.65
CA GLU A 168 -13.41 -70.82 -47.06
C GLU A 168 -14.68 -71.61 -47.42
N LEU A 169 -15.85 -70.96 -47.41
CA LEU A 169 -17.10 -71.58 -47.87
C LEU A 169 -17.06 -71.93 -49.35
N ARG A 170 -16.60 -71.01 -50.22
CA ARG A 170 -16.45 -71.30 -51.67
C ARG A 170 -15.53 -72.49 -51.93
N ARG A 171 -14.46 -72.62 -51.15
CA ARG A 171 -13.52 -73.75 -51.27
C ARG A 171 -14.18 -75.06 -50.86
N ARG A 172 -15.01 -75.04 -49.83
CA ARG A 172 -15.69 -76.21 -49.28
C ARG A 172 -16.87 -76.69 -50.15
N ASP A 173 -17.53 -75.76 -50.85
CA ASP A 173 -18.62 -76.08 -51.79
C ASP A 173 -18.10 -76.60 -53.15
N ALA A 174 -16.78 -76.52 -53.41
CA ALA A 174 -16.13 -76.96 -54.64
C ALA A 174 -15.45 -78.35 -54.53
N GLU A 175 -15.46 -78.96 -53.33
CA GLU A 175 -15.05 -80.35 -53.05
C GLU A 175 -16.26 -81.30 -53.01
#